data_AF-A0A8J4MYP0-F1
#
_entry.id   AF-A0A8J4MYP0-F1
#
_cell.length_a   1.000
_cell.length_b   1.000
_cell.length_c   1.000
_cell.angle_alpha   90.00
_cell.angle_beta   90.00
_cell.angle_gamma   90.00
#
_symmetry.space_group_name_H-M   'P 1'
#
loop_
_entity.id
_entity.type
_entity.pdbx_description
1 polymer ?
#
loop_
_entity_poly.entity_id
_entity_poly.type
_entity_poly.pdbx_seq_one_letter_code
_entity_poly.pdbx_strand_id
1 'polypeptide(L)' 'QLTAESHFMKDLGLDSLDQVEIIMAMEDEFGFEIPDGDAEKLMCPQEIVDYIADKKDVYE' A
#
# COMPACT_ATOMS: atom_id res chain seq x y z
N GLN A 1 -2.56 -18.15 2.63
CA GLN A 1 -1.35 -17.80 3.42
C GLN A 1 -0.91 -16.45 2.91
N LEU A 2 -0.69 -15.46 3.77
CA LEU A 2 -0.32 -14.11 3.34
C LEU A 2 1.09 -14.12 2.73
N THR A 3 1.22 -13.65 1.50
CA THR A 3 2.50 -13.44 0.81
C THR A 3 2.62 -11.97 0.38
N ALA A 4 3.84 -11.51 0.14
CA ALA A 4 4.05 -10.14 -0.33
C ALA A 4 3.40 -9.89 -1.72
N GLU A 5 3.28 -10.95 -2.51
CA GLU A 5 2.64 -10.96 -3.82
C GLU A 5 1.11 -11.20 -3.76
N SER A 6 0.54 -11.41 -2.56
CA SER A 6 -0.90 -11.68 -2.42
C SER A 6 -1.69 -10.44 -2.81
N HIS A 7 -2.61 -10.60 -3.75
CA HIS A 7 -3.48 -9.53 -4.18
C HIS A 7 -4.58 -9.30 -3.15
N PHE A 8 -4.74 -8.05 -2.70
CA PHE A 8 -5.69 -7.67 -1.64
C PHE A 8 -7.12 -8.14 -1.93
N MET A 9 -7.65 -7.86 -3.12
CA MET A 9 -9.00 -8.28 -3.48
C MET A 9 -9.10 -9.76 -3.89
N LYS A 10 -8.19 -10.23 -4.75
CA LYS A 10 -8.34 -11.55 -5.38
C LYS A 10 -7.96 -12.71 -4.46
N ASP A 11 -6.92 -12.52 -3.65
CA ASP A 11 -6.35 -13.60 -2.83
C ASP A 11 -6.76 -13.49 -1.37
N LEU A 12 -6.87 -12.27 -0.86
CA LEU A 12 -7.25 -12.01 0.53
C LEU A 12 -8.75 -11.70 0.69
N GLY A 13 -9.46 -11.43 -0.42
CA GLY A 13 -10.89 -11.15 -0.40
C GLY A 13 -11.24 -9.82 0.29
N LEU A 14 -10.28 -8.90 0.35
CA LEU A 14 -10.49 -7.56 0.92
C LEU A 14 -11.37 -6.73 -0.02
N ASP A 15 -12.19 -5.88 0.56
CA ASP A 15 -12.99 -4.93 -0.20
C ASP A 15 -12.21 -3.64 -0.49
N SER A 16 -12.83 -2.71 -1.23
CA SER A 16 -12.21 -1.44 -1.57
C SER A 16 -12.03 -0.51 -0.36
N LEU A 17 -12.80 -0.69 0.72
CA LEU A 17 -12.67 0.11 1.93
C LEU A 17 -11.49 -0.37 2.78
N ASP A 18 -11.31 -1.69 2.86
CA ASP A 18 -10.15 -2.32 3.51
C ASP A 18 -8.83 -1.82 2.88
N GLN A 19 -8.79 -1.68 1.54
CA GLN A 19 -7.62 -1.13 0.85
C GLN A 19 -7.34 0.32 1.29
N VAL A 20 -8.37 1.16 1.40
CA VAL A 20 -8.23 2.55 1.83
C VAL A 20 -7.73 2.64 3.28
N GLU A 21 -8.22 1.77 4.18
CA GLU A 21 -7.74 1.70 5.56
C GLU A 21 -6.26 1.30 5.64
N ILE A 22 -5.82 0.34 4.82
CA ILE A 22 -4.42 -0.07 4.75
C ILE A 22 -3.53 1.10 4.32
N ILE A 23 -3.96 1.84 3.28
CA ILE A 23 -3.21 2.99 2.78
C ILE A 23 -3.13 4.09 3.84
N MET A 24 -4.25 4.47 4.47
CA MET A 24 -4.26 5.47 5.54
C MET A 24 -3.36 5.07 6.72
N ALA A 25 -3.36 3.79 7.11
CA ALA A 25 -2.47 3.32 8.18
C ALA A 25 -0.99 3.44 7.81
N MET A 26 -0.63 3.22 6.55
CA MET A 26 0.74 3.40 6.06
C MET A 26 1.14 4.87 6.00
N GLU A 27 0.24 5.75 5.54
CA GLU A 27 0.44 7.20 5.53
C GLU A 27 0.73 7.73 6.94
N ASP A 28 -0.08 7.33 7.92
CA ASP A 28 0.07 7.72 9.33
C ASP A 28 1.37 7.17 9.95
N GLU A 29 1.72 5.91 9.70
CA GLU A 29 2.91 5.27 10.28
C GLU A 29 4.23 5.89 9.79
N PHE A 30 4.26 6.27 8.51
CA PHE A 30 5.47 6.79 7.87
C PHE A 30 5.47 8.30 7.66
N GLY A 31 4.36 8.99 7.93
CA GLY A 31 4.21 10.44 7.85
C GLY A 31 4.26 10.99 6.42
N PHE A 32 3.68 10.28 5.45
CA PHE A 32 3.58 10.73 4.06
C PHE A 32 2.14 10.58 3.55
N GLU A 33 1.79 11.29 2.47
CA GLU A 33 0.51 11.13 1.78
C GLU A 33 0.71 10.39 0.46
N ILE A 34 -0.16 9.41 0.18
CA ILE A 34 -0.26 8.68 -1.07
C ILE A 34 -1.41 9.29 -1.88
N PRO A 35 -1.14 9.82 -3.09
CA PRO A 35 -2.21 10.27 -3.97
C PRO A 35 -3.18 9.13 -4.31
N ASP A 36 -4.48 9.40 -4.36
CA ASP A 36 -5.52 8.41 -4.71
C ASP A 36 -5.17 7.60 -5.98
N GLY A 37 -4.67 8.28 -7.02
CA GLY A 37 -4.29 7.63 -8.28
C GLY A 37 -3.08 6.69 -8.20
N ASP A 38 -2.27 6.80 -7.15
CA ASP A 38 -1.21 5.84 -6.83
C ASP A 38 -1.75 4.76 -5.89
N ALA A 39 -2.56 5.11 -4.89
CA ALA A 39 -3.21 4.17 -3.99
C ALA A 39 -4.04 3.12 -4.74
N GLU A 40 -4.75 3.51 -5.79
CA GLU A 40 -5.49 2.60 -6.68
C GLU A 40 -4.60 1.56 -7.38
N LYS A 41 -3.29 1.81 -7.53
CA LYS A 41 -2.34 0.88 -8.16
C LYS A 41 -1.70 -0.07 -7.17
N LEU A 42 -1.80 0.20 -5.87
CA LEU A 42 -1.21 -0.61 -4.80
C LEU A 42 -2.13 -1.78 -4.48
N MET A 43 -1.96 -2.89 -5.20
CA MET A 43 -2.84 -4.06 -5.18
C MET A 43 -2.27 -5.23 -4.37
N CYS A 44 -0.99 -5.18 -4.00
CA CYS A 44 -0.35 -6.16 -3.13
C CYS A 44 0.61 -5.51 -2.11
N PRO A 45 0.94 -6.21 -1.00
CA PRO A 45 1.85 -5.69 0.02
C PRO A 45 3.22 -5.29 -0.52
N GLN A 46 3.74 -6.03 -1.51
CA GLN A 46 5.05 -5.74 -2.10
C GLN A 46 5.08 -4.36 -2.79
N GLU A 47 4.04 -4.02 -3.56
CA GLU A 47 3.95 -2.71 -4.23
C GLU A 47 3.94 -1.56 -3.22
N ILE A 48 3.29 -1.73 -2.07
CA ILE A 48 3.30 -0.73 -0.99
C ILE A 48 4.71 -0.56 -0.43
N VAL A 49 5.39 -1.67 -0.13
CA VAL A 49 6.76 -1.65 0.39
C VAL A 49 7.71 -0.98 -0.59
N ASP A 50 7.61 -1.33 -1.87
CA ASP A 50 8.44 -0.75 -2.93
C ASP A 50 8.15 0.76 -3.08
N TYR A 51 6.88 1.17 -3.02
CA TYR A 51 6.49 2.58 -3.07
C TYR A 51 7.11 3.38 -1.90
N ILE A 52 7.04 2.83 -0.69
CA ILE A 52 7.61 3.45 0.51
C ILE A 52 9.13 3.51 0.41
N ALA A 53 9.78 2.43 -0.05
CA ALA A 53 11.23 2.37 -0.17
C ALA A 53 11.75 3.41 -1.19
N ASP A 54 11.14 3.46 -2.38
CA ASP A 54 11.49 4.43 -3.43
C ASP A 54 11.27 5.88 -2.97
N LYS A 55 10.22 6.15 -2.19
CA LYS A 55 9.96 7.49 -1.63
C LYS A 55 10.91 7.85 -0.49
N LYS A 56 11.37 6.87 0.30
CA LYS A 56 12.30 7.12 1.42
C LYS A 56 13.72 7.44 0.97
N ASP A 57 14.15 6.99 -0.20
CA ASP A 57 15.44 7.40 -0.79
C ASP A 57 15.46 8.87 -1.26
N VAL A 58 14.35 9.60 -1.15
CA VAL A 58 14.26 11.04 -1.49
C VAL A 58 14.56 11.95 -0.29
N TYR A 59 14.65 11.41 0.92
CA TYR A 59 14.98 12.17 2.14
C TYR A 59 16.30 11.69 2.77
N GLU A 60 17.43 11.91 2.08
CA GLU A 60 18.74 12.16 2.72
C GLU A 60 19.04 13.66 2.79
#